data_AF-A0A9J6BNL4-F1
#
_entry.id   AF-A0A9J6BNL4-F1
#
_cell.length_a   1.000
_cell.length_b   1.000
_cell.length_c   1.000
_cell.angle_alpha   90.00
_cell.angle_beta   90.00
_cell.angle_gamma   90.00
#
_symmetry.space_group_name_H-M   'P 1'
#
loop_
_entity.id
_entity.type
_entity.pdbx_description
1 polymer ?
#
loop_
_entity_poly.entity_id
_entity_poly.type
_entity_poly.pdbx_seq_one_letter_code
_entity_poly.pdbx_strand_id
1 'polypeptide(L)'
;MILIPRKWIEYIQISPKNLRLGAILISIYEILIAHVIMFVMLLGLINAEKAQKLLLEDIDDQKEMEDYYYYPAMNNRGETLDIIRLNSATKLASSTVYKLTIGTVIATIYLLVCLGLFAGVIKNRAHFIVPWMIFDVIISLVINSILLIVGTNMLYTRFAISNWLYWSFCAVYTIMNLCTWSVVFQYHSILRQMTKLREEAIIPAPIVTPYPYYHENTIESHNGLKHTTLLGNIDHSNYVA
;
A
#
# COMPACT_ATOMS: atom_id res chain seq x y z
N MET A 1 14.20 -6.79 -13.26
CA MET A 1 13.32 -6.11 -14.25
C MET A 1 12.53 -7.20 -14.97
N ILE A 2 11.36 -7.56 -14.44
CA ILE A 2 10.51 -8.61 -15.01
C ILE A 2 9.69 -7.97 -16.13
N LEU A 3 9.97 -8.34 -17.39
CA LEU A 3 9.17 -7.95 -18.54
C LEU A 3 7.82 -8.67 -18.46
N ILE A 4 6.84 -8.02 -17.83
CA ILE A 4 5.44 -8.45 -17.92
C ILE A 4 4.97 -8.15 -19.36
N PRO A 5 4.54 -9.15 -20.15
CA PRO A 5 4.20 -8.94 -21.55
C PRO A 5 2.97 -8.02 -21.67
N ARG A 6 3.12 -6.95 -22.47
CA ARG A 6 2.11 -5.92 -22.74
C ARG A 6 0.72 -6.47 -23.13
N LYS A 7 0.68 -7.69 -23.70
CA LYS A 7 -0.54 -8.37 -24.15
C LYS A 7 -1.49 -8.83 -23.04
N TRP A 8 -1.02 -9.04 -21.82
CA TRP A 8 -1.91 -9.43 -20.70
C TRP A 8 -2.78 -8.27 -20.19
N ILE A 9 -2.39 -7.03 -20.51
CA ILE A 9 -3.10 -5.82 -20.07
C ILE A 9 -4.33 -5.56 -20.96
N GLU A 10 -4.33 -6.02 -22.21
CA GLU A 10 -5.44 -5.78 -23.16
C GLU A 10 -6.71 -6.60 -22.83
N TYR A 11 -6.58 -7.75 -22.17
CA TYR A 11 -7.74 -8.59 -21.81
C TYR A 11 -8.54 -8.09 -20.61
N ILE A 12 -8.02 -7.11 -19.87
CA ILE A 12 -8.69 -6.50 -18.72
C ILE A 12 -8.91 -5.03 -19.04
N GLN A 13 -9.70 -4.74 -20.08
CA GLN A 13 -10.25 -3.39 -20.28
C GLN A 13 -11.33 -3.11 -19.24
N ILE A 14 -10.94 -3.02 -17.97
CA ILE A 14 -11.78 -2.41 -16.95
C ILE A 14 -11.86 -0.93 -17.32
N SER A 15 -13.08 -0.40 -17.40
CA SER A 15 -13.30 1.02 -17.67
C SER A 15 -12.42 1.89 -16.74
N PRO A 16 -11.74 2.93 -17.24
CA PRO A 16 -10.86 3.78 -16.43
C PRO A 16 -11.59 4.43 -15.24
N LYS A 17 -12.92 4.58 -15.33
CA LYS A 17 -13.79 5.03 -14.23
C LYS A 17 -13.83 4.01 -13.07
N ASN A 18 -13.95 2.72 -13.40
CA ASN A 18 -14.03 1.64 -12.41
C ASN A 18 -12.66 1.39 -11.74
N LEU A 19 -11.56 1.54 -12.50
CA LEU A 19 -10.20 1.46 -11.96
C LEU A 19 -9.91 2.57 -10.94
N ARG A 20 -10.33 3.81 -11.24
CA ARG A 20 -10.17 4.93 -10.30
C ARG A 20 -10.98 4.70 -9.02
N LEU A 21 -12.23 4.25 -9.13
CA LEU A 21 -13.06 3.94 -7.96
C LEU A 21 -12.45 2.80 -7.13
N GLY A 22 -11.93 1.76 -7.78
CA GLY A 22 -11.22 0.66 -7.10
C GLY A 22 -9.98 1.14 -6.36
N ALA A 23 -9.15 1.98 -6.98
CA ALA A 23 -7.97 2.55 -6.32
C ALA A 23 -8.33 3.44 -5.12
N ILE A 24 -9.41 4.22 -5.22
CA ILE A 24 -9.93 5.01 -4.08
C ILE A 24 -10.38 4.07 -2.96
N LEU A 25 -11.18 3.05 -3.27
CA LEU A 25 -11.69 2.11 -2.27
C LEU A 25 -10.55 1.37 -1.56
N ILE A 26 -9.57 0.88 -2.31
CA ILE A 26 -8.35 0.24 -1.76
C ILE A 26 -7.63 1.22 -0.84
N SER A 27 -7.40 2.46 -1.26
CA SER A 27 -6.68 3.43 -0.42
C SER A 27 -7.39 3.75 0.90
N ILE A 28 -8.72 3.81 0.90
CA ILE A 28 -9.52 4.02 2.13
C ILE A 28 -9.43 2.79 3.03
N TYR A 29 -9.55 1.59 2.46
CA TYR A 29 -9.47 0.33 3.19
C TYR A 29 -8.10 0.16 3.87
N GLU A 30 -7.01 0.43 3.15
CA GLU A 30 -5.64 0.37 3.68
C GLU A 30 -5.40 1.39 4.79
N ILE A 31 -5.93 2.62 4.67
CA ILE A 31 -5.87 3.62 5.73
C ILE A 31 -6.58 3.12 6.99
N LEU A 32 -7.77 2.53 6.85
CA LEU A 32 -8.55 2.02 7.98
C LEU A 32 -7.79 0.89 8.69
N ILE A 33 -7.21 -0.05 7.94
CA ILE A 33 -6.37 -1.10 8.52
C ILE A 33 -5.16 -0.52 9.24
N ALA A 34 -4.44 0.42 8.61
CA ALA A 34 -3.27 1.05 9.21
C ALA A 34 -3.62 1.75 10.53
N HIS A 35 -4.79 2.41 10.61
CA HIS A 35 -5.27 3.03 11.84
C HIS A 35 -5.59 2.00 12.93
N VAL A 36 -6.27 0.90 12.59
CA VAL A 36 -6.57 -0.17 13.55
C VAL A 36 -5.28 -0.79 14.10
N ILE A 37 -4.30 -1.08 13.23
CA ILE A 37 -2.99 -1.61 13.65
C ILE A 37 -2.27 -0.62 14.56
N MET A 38 -2.23 0.66 14.18
CA MET A 38 -1.59 1.70 14.99
C MET A 38 -2.25 1.80 16.38
N PHE A 39 -3.59 1.75 16.43
CA PHE A 39 -4.34 1.79 17.67
C PHE A 39 -4.02 0.59 18.57
N VAL A 40 -3.99 -0.63 18.02
CA VAL A 40 -3.63 -1.84 18.77
C VAL A 40 -2.18 -1.78 19.26
N MET A 41 -1.25 -1.28 18.47
CA MET A 41 0.16 -1.12 18.88
C MET A 41 0.31 -0.12 20.03
N LEU A 42 -0.39 1.02 19.97
CA LEU A 42 -0.38 2.02 21.05
C LEU A 42 -1.00 1.48 22.34
N LEU A 43 -2.13 0.75 22.24
CA LEU A 43 -2.72 0.07 23.38
C LEU A 43 -1.75 -0.96 24.00
N GLY A 44 -1.08 -1.74 23.14
CA GLY A 44 -0.06 -2.69 23.57
C GLY A 44 1.10 -2.00 24.29
N LEU A 45 1.60 -0.90 23.74
CA LEU A 45 2.72 -0.15 24.32
C LEU A 45 2.38 0.41 25.71
N ILE A 46 1.23 1.07 25.85
CA ILE A 46 0.79 1.63 27.15
C ILE A 46 0.64 0.52 28.20
N ASN A 47 0.08 -0.63 27.82
CA ASN A 47 -0.09 -1.75 28.75
C ASN A 47 1.25 -2.38 29.13
N ALA A 48 2.18 -2.50 28.17
CA ALA A 48 3.52 -3.02 28.43
C ALA A 48 4.35 -2.08 29.31
N GLU A 49 4.26 -0.76 29.10
CA GLU A 49 4.92 0.24 29.94
C GLU A 49 4.39 0.22 31.37
N LYS A 50 3.07 0.11 31.55
CA LYS A 50 2.46 -0.05 32.88
C LYS A 50 2.95 -1.31 33.58
N ALA A 51 2.97 -2.45 32.87
CA ALA A 51 3.46 -3.71 33.43
C ALA A 51 4.95 -3.64 33.79
N GLN A 52 5.77 -3.00 32.96
CA GLN A 52 7.19 -2.79 33.26
C GLN A 52 7.38 -1.91 34.50
N LYS A 53 6.62 -0.82 34.62
CA LYS A 53 6.71 0.08 35.77
C LYS A 53 6.35 -0.62 37.07
N LEU A 54 5.26 -1.39 37.07
CA LEU A 54 4.83 -2.16 38.24
C LEU A 54 5.88 -3.19 38.66
N LEU A 55 6.49 -3.89 37.70
CA LEU A 55 7.59 -4.82 38.02
C LEU A 55 8.82 -4.11 38.60
N LEU A 56 9.14 -2.89 38.15
CA LEU A 56 10.26 -2.13 38.72
C LEU A 56 9.96 -1.65 40.15
N GLU A 57 8.72 -1.27 40.43
CA GLU A 57 8.24 -0.91 41.77
C GLU A 57 8.31 -2.13 42.71
N ASP A 58 7.85 -3.30 42.25
CA ASP A 58 7.95 -4.55 43.02
C ASP A 58 9.41 -4.95 43.32
N ILE A 59 10.38 -4.66 42.42
CA ILE A 59 11.83 -4.89 42.71
C ILE A 59 12.29 -3.98 43.84
N ASP A 60 11.91 -2.71 43.80
CA ASP A 60 12.37 -1.70 44.76
C ASP A 60 11.80 -2.00 46.17
N ASP A 61 10.52 -2.35 46.23
CA ASP A 61 9.84 -2.77 47.47
C ASP A 61 10.49 -4.05 48.06
N GLN A 62 10.81 -5.04 47.22
CA GLN A 62 11.50 -6.26 47.69
C GLN A 62 12.89 -5.96 48.21
N LYS A 63 13.62 -5.06 47.54
CA LYS A 63 14.95 -4.65 47.96
C LYS A 63 14.92 -3.90 49.30
N GLU A 64 13.94 -3.02 49.50
CA GLU A 64 13.75 -2.35 50.79
C GLU A 64 13.43 -3.38 51.89
N MET A 65 12.59 -4.39 51.62
CA MET A 65 12.31 -5.45 52.61
C MET A 65 13.53 -6.32 52.94
N GLU A 66 14.42 -6.60 51.99
CA GLU A 66 15.67 -7.33 52.23
C GLU A 66 16.63 -6.56 53.16
N ASP A 67 16.59 -5.22 53.16
CA ASP A 67 17.38 -4.40 54.08
C ASP A 67 16.89 -4.51 55.55
N TYR A 68 15.61 -4.85 55.78
CA TYR A 68 15.01 -4.97 57.11
C TYR A 68 14.88 -6.42 57.62
N TYR A 69 14.72 -7.40 56.73
CA TYR A 69 14.50 -8.81 57.08
C TYR A 69 15.53 -9.73 56.41
N TYR A 70 16.18 -10.59 57.21
CA TYR A 70 17.12 -11.58 56.69
C TYR A 70 16.38 -12.73 56.00
N TYR A 71 16.40 -12.75 54.68
CA TYR A 71 15.94 -13.88 53.87
C TYR A 71 17.12 -14.81 53.53
N PRO A 72 16.93 -16.15 53.58
CA PRO A 72 17.99 -17.08 53.23
C PRO A 72 18.32 -17.00 51.73
N ALA A 73 19.52 -16.50 51.41
CA ALA A 73 20.04 -16.45 50.05
C ALA A 73 20.29 -17.87 49.49
N MET A 74 19.82 -18.13 48.27
CA MET A 74 19.90 -19.46 47.64
C MET A 74 21.04 -19.57 46.60
N ASN A 75 21.71 -18.46 46.28
CA ASN A 75 22.80 -18.41 45.30
C ASN A 75 24.05 -17.71 45.90
N ASN A 76 25.23 -17.97 45.31
CA ASN A 76 26.52 -17.39 45.71
C ASN A 76 26.57 -15.83 45.64
N ARG A 77 25.51 -15.20 45.12
CA ARG A 77 25.36 -13.74 45.01
C ARG A 77 24.50 -13.11 46.11
N GLY A 78 23.91 -13.90 47.01
CA GLY A 78 23.07 -13.35 48.09
C GLY A 78 21.61 -13.07 47.70
N GLU A 79 21.20 -13.35 46.46
CA GLU A 79 19.86 -13.02 45.95
C GLU A 79 18.80 -14.08 46.34
N THR A 80 17.59 -13.62 46.69
CA THR A 80 16.41 -14.47 46.91
C THR A 80 15.80 -14.97 45.60
N LEU A 81 15.07 -16.09 45.66
CA LEU A 81 14.44 -16.72 44.48
C LEU A 81 13.44 -15.77 43.78
N ASP A 82 12.73 -14.97 44.57
CA ASP A 82 11.71 -14.05 44.09
C ASP A 82 12.33 -12.90 43.29
N ILE A 83 13.44 -12.32 43.75
CA ILE A 83 14.18 -11.29 43.00
C ILE A 83 14.71 -11.81 41.66
N ILE A 84 15.21 -13.04 41.61
CA ILE A 84 15.71 -13.64 40.36
C ILE A 84 14.57 -13.78 39.34
N ARG A 85 13.40 -14.24 39.79
CA ARG A 85 12.20 -14.36 38.94
C ARG A 85 11.71 -13.00 38.48
N LEU A 86 11.70 -12.01 39.37
CA LEU A 86 11.17 -10.68 39.11
C LEU A 86 12.11 -9.87 38.19
N ASN A 87 13.43 -10.05 38.33
CA ASN A 87 14.41 -9.56 37.36
C ASN A 87 14.25 -10.19 35.97
N SER A 88 13.91 -11.49 35.91
CA SER A 88 13.66 -12.17 34.64
C SER A 88 12.37 -11.66 33.97
N ALA A 89 11.31 -11.44 34.75
CA ALA A 89 10.06 -10.84 34.28
C ALA A 89 10.30 -9.41 33.77
N THR A 90 11.10 -8.62 34.49
CA THR A 90 11.45 -7.24 34.10
C THR A 90 12.24 -7.19 32.80
N LYS A 91 13.20 -8.09 32.60
CA LYS A 91 13.93 -8.22 31.33
C LYS A 91 13.02 -8.58 30.15
N LEU A 92 12.03 -9.43 30.38
CA LEU A 92 11.05 -9.77 29.34
C LEU A 92 10.10 -8.61 29.05
N ALA A 93 9.65 -7.89 30.09
CA ALA A 93 8.83 -6.70 29.95
C ALA A 93 9.56 -5.59 29.17
N SER A 94 10.82 -5.31 29.51
CA SER A 94 11.63 -4.31 28.80
C SER A 94 11.87 -4.69 27.33
N SER A 95 12.14 -5.96 27.05
CA SER A 95 12.24 -6.47 25.67
C SER A 95 10.92 -6.30 24.90
N THR A 96 9.79 -6.51 25.57
CA THR A 96 8.45 -6.37 24.97
C THR A 96 8.13 -4.91 24.65
N VAL A 97 8.41 -3.99 25.60
CA VAL A 97 8.27 -2.54 25.37
C VAL A 97 9.13 -2.11 24.19
N TYR A 98 10.41 -2.52 24.14
CA TYR A 98 11.29 -2.19 23.02
C TYR A 98 10.75 -2.67 21.66
N LYS A 99 10.24 -3.90 21.59
CA LYS A 99 9.62 -4.44 20.37
C LYS A 99 8.36 -3.67 19.97
N LEU A 100 7.51 -3.31 20.93
CA LEU A 100 6.29 -2.54 20.69
C LEU A 100 6.59 -1.10 20.25
N THR A 101 7.65 -0.48 20.77
CA THR A 101 8.12 0.83 20.32
C THR A 101 8.54 0.78 18.86
N ILE A 102 9.36 -0.21 18.47
CA ILE A 102 9.75 -0.40 17.06
C ILE A 102 8.52 -0.67 16.19
N GLY A 103 7.61 -1.53 16.64
CA GLY A 103 6.36 -1.82 15.94
C GLY A 103 5.50 -0.58 15.72
N THR A 104 5.44 0.31 16.71
CA THR A 104 4.71 1.58 16.63
C THR A 104 5.34 2.52 15.61
N VAL A 105 6.66 2.62 15.57
CA VAL A 105 7.38 3.42 14.56
C VAL A 105 7.14 2.87 13.14
N ILE A 106 7.15 1.55 12.97
CA ILE A 106 6.85 0.93 11.67
C ILE A 106 5.39 1.20 11.28
N ALA A 107 4.45 1.10 12.23
CA ALA A 107 3.03 1.38 11.98
C ALA A 107 2.79 2.85 11.59
N THR A 108 3.49 3.81 12.22
CA THR A 108 3.37 5.23 11.84
C THR A 108 3.92 5.49 10.45
N ILE A 109 5.06 4.90 10.10
CA ILE A 109 5.62 4.97 8.74
C ILE A 109 4.65 4.38 7.72
N TYR A 110 4.07 3.21 8.00
CA TYR A 110 3.09 2.59 7.12
C TYR A 110 1.84 3.44 6.93
N LEU A 111 1.34 4.07 8.00
CA LEU A 111 0.22 5.01 7.92
C LEU A 111 0.57 6.22 7.02
N LEU A 112 1.76 6.79 7.14
CA LEU A 112 2.22 7.88 6.27
C LEU A 112 2.30 7.45 4.80
N VAL A 113 2.77 6.23 4.54
CA VAL A 113 2.82 5.65 3.19
C VAL A 113 1.40 5.43 2.62
N CYS A 114 0.45 4.98 3.43
CA CYS A 114 -0.96 4.84 3.04
C CYS A 114 -1.64 6.19 2.79
N LEU A 115 -1.35 7.21 3.59
CA LEU A 115 -1.79 8.58 3.32
C LEU A 115 -1.19 9.12 2.02
N GLY A 116 0.07 8.77 1.72
CA GLY A 116 0.72 9.07 0.45
C GLY A 116 -0.02 8.46 -0.75
N LEU A 117 -0.42 7.19 -0.65
CA LEU A 117 -1.25 6.52 -1.65
C LEU A 117 -2.57 7.27 -1.86
N PHE A 118 -3.31 7.56 -0.78
CA PHE A 118 -4.59 8.26 -0.86
C PHE A 118 -4.46 9.67 -1.47
N ALA A 119 -3.45 10.43 -1.06
CA ALA A 119 -3.15 11.73 -1.65
C ALA A 119 -2.78 11.61 -3.14
N GLY A 120 -2.04 10.56 -3.52
CA GLY A 120 -1.67 10.28 -4.91
C GLY A 120 -2.87 9.94 -5.79
N VAL A 121 -3.83 9.17 -5.25
CA VAL A 121 -5.07 8.79 -5.94
C VAL A 121 -5.99 10.01 -6.13
N ILE A 122 -6.15 10.86 -5.10
CA ILE A 122 -6.99 12.07 -5.21
C ILE A 122 -6.38 13.11 -6.15
N LYS A 123 -5.08 13.41 -6.00
CA LYS A 123 -4.40 14.45 -6.80
C LYS A 123 -4.00 13.96 -8.19
N ASN A 124 -4.25 12.69 -8.51
CA ASN A 124 -3.93 12.07 -9.80
C ASN A 124 -2.44 12.17 -10.16
N ARG A 125 -1.54 12.10 -9.16
CA ARG A 125 -0.09 12.23 -9.33
C ARG A 125 0.60 10.89 -9.07
N ALA A 126 1.15 10.30 -10.14
CA ALA A 126 1.80 8.99 -10.10
C ALA A 126 2.97 8.90 -9.10
N HIS A 127 3.70 10.00 -8.87
CA HIS A 127 4.89 10.02 -8.01
C HIS A 127 4.61 9.59 -6.56
N PHE A 128 3.41 9.86 -6.02
CA PHE A 128 3.06 9.52 -4.64
C PHE A 128 2.61 8.06 -4.45
N ILE A 129 2.32 7.35 -5.53
CA ILE A 129 1.86 5.95 -5.50
C ILE A 129 3.04 4.97 -5.41
N VAL A 130 4.20 5.36 -5.95
CA VAL A 130 5.41 4.51 -6.02
C VAL A 130 5.91 4.04 -4.65
N PRO A 131 6.04 4.91 -3.62
CA PRO A 131 6.53 4.47 -2.31
C PRO A 131 5.66 3.39 -1.67
N TRP A 132 4.34 3.50 -1.82
CA TRP A 132 3.40 2.50 -1.30
C TRP A 132 3.55 1.16 -2.01
N MET A 133 3.68 1.14 -3.34
CA MET A 133 3.88 -0.10 -4.09
C MET A 133 5.17 -0.84 -3.69
N ILE A 134 6.25 -0.12 -3.40
CA ILE A 134 7.51 -0.73 -2.94
C ILE A 134 7.32 -1.33 -1.56
N PHE A 135 6.69 -0.58 -0.66
CA PHE A 135 6.48 -1.01 0.73
C PHE A 135 5.57 -2.25 0.80
N ASP A 136 4.50 -2.29 0.00
CA ASP A 136 3.59 -3.43 -0.10
C ASP A 136 4.29 -4.71 -0.61
N VAL A 137 5.18 -4.59 -1.59
CA VAL A 137 5.98 -5.74 -2.08
C VAL A 137 6.91 -6.28 -1.00
N ILE A 138 7.56 -5.40 -0.24
CA ILE A 138 8.46 -5.83 0.84
C ILE A 138 7.65 -6.51 1.96
N ILE A 139 6.55 -5.91 2.40
CA ILE A 139 5.69 -6.47 3.45
C ILE A 139 5.12 -7.82 3.01
N SER A 140 4.55 -7.89 1.81
CA SER A 140 3.99 -9.14 1.29
C SER A 140 5.06 -10.22 1.16
N LEU A 141 6.28 -9.90 0.74
CA LEU A 141 7.39 -10.85 0.70
C LEU A 141 7.73 -11.39 2.10
N VAL A 142 7.83 -10.51 3.11
CA VAL A 142 8.11 -10.90 4.50
C VAL A 142 6.99 -11.79 5.05
N ILE A 143 5.72 -11.41 4.84
CA ILE A 143 4.58 -12.20 5.32
C ILE A 143 4.53 -13.57 4.64
N ASN A 144 4.68 -13.64 3.31
CA ASN A 144 4.74 -14.91 2.60
C ASN A 144 5.92 -15.78 3.06
N SER A 145 7.07 -15.17 3.35
CA SER A 145 8.24 -15.90 3.88
C SER A 145 7.94 -16.50 5.25
N ILE A 146 7.28 -15.75 6.14
CA ILE A 146 6.86 -16.24 7.46
C ILE A 146 5.84 -17.38 7.29
N LEU A 147 4.84 -17.21 6.42
CA LEU A 147 3.83 -18.25 6.14
C LEU A 147 4.47 -19.54 5.60
N LEU A 148 5.51 -19.42 4.76
CA LEU A 148 6.27 -20.57 4.27
C LEU A 148 7.06 -21.24 5.40
N ILE A 149 7.79 -20.48 6.21
CA ILE A 149 8.57 -21.00 7.34
C ILE A 149 7.67 -21.72 8.34
N VAL A 150 6.49 -21.15 8.65
CA VAL A 150 5.50 -21.78 9.53
C VAL A 150 4.94 -23.06 8.88
N GLY A 151 4.70 -23.05 7.57
CA GLY A 151 4.27 -24.22 6.82
C GLY A 151 5.31 -25.34 6.78
N THR A 152 6.60 -25.01 6.78
CA THR A 152 7.70 -25.99 6.73
C THR A 152 8.14 -26.47 8.11
N ASN A 153 8.08 -25.61 9.15
CA ASN A 153 8.84 -25.89 10.36
C ASN A 153 8.27 -26.95 11.28
N MET A 154 6.99 -27.05 11.67
CA MET A 154 6.57 -28.14 12.58
C MET A 154 5.05 -28.41 12.73
N LEU A 155 4.76 -29.70 13.02
CA LEU A 155 3.69 -30.25 13.88
C LEU A 155 2.20 -30.13 13.48
N TYR A 156 1.79 -29.15 12.66
CA TYR A 156 0.40 -29.06 12.18
C TYR A 156 0.05 -30.05 11.04
N THR A 157 1.06 -30.61 10.40
CA THR A 157 0.92 -31.57 9.28
C THR A 157 0.51 -32.97 9.71
N ARG A 158 0.25 -33.21 11.01
CA ARG A 158 -0.15 -34.54 11.50
C ARG A 158 -1.58 -34.92 11.09
N PHE A 159 -2.43 -33.95 10.76
CA PHE A 159 -3.75 -34.16 10.18
C PHE A 159 -3.79 -33.65 8.74
N ALA A 160 -3.98 -34.56 7.77
CA ALA A 160 -4.02 -34.23 6.35
C ALA A 160 -5.03 -33.12 6.02
N ILE A 161 -6.20 -33.11 6.66
CA ILE A 161 -7.26 -32.11 6.45
C ILE A 161 -6.83 -30.70 6.91
N SER A 162 -6.10 -30.61 8.04
CA SER A 162 -5.61 -29.31 8.56
C SER A 162 -4.54 -28.69 7.65
N ASN A 163 -3.76 -29.53 6.97
CA ASN A 163 -2.71 -29.06 6.05
C ASN A 163 -3.33 -28.40 4.81
N TRP A 164 -4.31 -29.04 4.17
CA TRP A 164 -4.98 -28.47 2.99
C TRP A 164 -5.68 -27.15 3.27
N LEU A 165 -6.33 -27.02 4.44
CA LEU A 165 -6.97 -25.77 4.86
C LEU A 165 -5.96 -24.64 5.07
N TYR A 166 -4.81 -24.93 5.69
CA TYR A 166 -3.73 -23.95 5.85
C TYR A 166 -3.19 -23.46 4.50
N TRP A 167 -2.84 -24.38 3.61
CA TRP A 167 -2.34 -24.03 2.27
C TRP A 167 -3.39 -23.29 1.43
N SER A 168 -4.67 -23.66 1.54
CA SER A 168 -5.77 -22.95 0.89
C SER A 168 -5.89 -21.51 1.42
N PHE A 169 -5.83 -21.32 2.74
CA PHE A 169 -5.86 -19.99 3.35
C PHE A 169 -4.67 -19.13 2.90
N CYS A 170 -3.46 -19.68 2.91
CA CYS A 170 -2.27 -18.99 2.40
C CYS A 170 -2.41 -18.62 0.93
N ALA A 171 -2.89 -19.55 0.09
CA ALA A 171 -3.09 -19.29 -1.34
C ALA A 171 -4.12 -18.17 -1.59
N VAL A 172 -5.26 -18.19 -0.89
CA VAL A 172 -6.28 -17.15 -0.99
C VAL A 172 -5.71 -15.80 -0.56
N TYR A 173 -4.98 -15.76 0.55
CA TYR A 173 -4.31 -14.55 1.03
C TYR A 173 -3.34 -13.98 -0.02
N THR A 174 -2.46 -14.82 -0.58
CA THR A 174 -1.49 -14.39 -1.60
C THR A 174 -2.18 -13.90 -2.86
N ILE A 175 -3.25 -14.58 -3.31
CA ILE A 175 -4.02 -14.17 -4.50
C ILE A 175 -4.68 -12.81 -4.26
N MET A 176 -5.34 -12.61 -3.12
CA MET A 176 -5.97 -11.33 -2.79
C MET A 176 -4.95 -10.18 -2.74
N ASN A 177 -3.78 -10.43 -2.14
CA ASN A 177 -2.69 -9.44 -2.12
C ASN A 177 -2.20 -9.09 -3.53
N LEU A 178 -2.00 -10.10 -4.38
CA LEU A 178 -1.62 -9.90 -5.78
C LEU A 178 -2.69 -9.16 -6.57
N CYS A 179 -3.98 -9.40 -6.31
CA CYS A 179 -5.09 -8.67 -6.92
C CYS A 179 -5.05 -7.19 -6.54
N THR A 180 -4.92 -6.87 -5.25
CA THR A 180 -4.81 -5.48 -4.76
C THR A 180 -3.63 -4.76 -5.41
N TRP A 181 -2.46 -5.40 -5.40
CA TRP A 181 -1.25 -4.87 -6.02
C TRP A 181 -1.45 -4.63 -7.53
N SER A 182 -2.06 -5.59 -8.23
CA SER A 182 -2.32 -5.49 -9.67
C SER A 182 -3.24 -4.34 -10.03
N VAL A 183 -4.30 -4.09 -9.24
CA VAL A 183 -5.22 -2.97 -9.45
C VAL A 183 -4.49 -1.64 -9.30
N VAL A 184 -3.69 -1.48 -8.25
CA VAL A 184 -2.91 -0.25 -8.01
C VAL A 184 -1.85 -0.06 -9.08
N PHE A 185 -1.18 -1.14 -9.51
CA PHE A 185 -0.19 -1.10 -10.57
C PHE A 185 -0.79 -0.69 -11.93
N GLN A 186 -1.96 -1.24 -12.29
CA GLN A 186 -2.67 -0.85 -13.50
C GLN A 186 -3.07 0.63 -13.46
N TYR A 187 -3.60 1.10 -12.32
CA TYR A 187 -3.92 2.51 -12.12
C TYR A 187 -2.68 3.40 -12.31
N HIS A 188 -1.56 3.05 -11.69
CA HIS A 188 -0.28 3.76 -11.85
C HIS A 188 0.21 3.77 -13.30
N SER A 189 0.12 2.64 -14.01
CA SER A 189 0.50 2.52 -15.41
C SER A 189 -0.31 3.47 -16.31
N ILE A 190 -1.63 3.52 -16.11
CA ILE A 190 -2.52 4.42 -16.86
C ILE A 190 -2.16 5.88 -16.60
N LEU A 191 -1.92 6.26 -15.33
CA LEU A 191 -1.51 7.62 -15.01
C LEU A 191 -0.22 8.03 -15.70
N ARG A 192 0.76 7.11 -15.74
CA ARG A 192 2.04 7.36 -16.42
C ARG A 192 1.88 7.52 -17.93
N GLN A 193 0.97 6.77 -18.55
CA GLN A 193 0.67 6.92 -19.98
C GLN A 193 0.01 8.28 -20.25
N MET A 194 -0.96 8.68 -19.43
CA MET A 194 -1.65 9.97 -19.58
C MET A 194 -0.71 11.16 -19.36
N THR A 195 0.24 11.07 -18.42
CA THR A 195 1.23 12.15 -18.22
C THR A 195 2.20 12.26 -19.41
N LYS A 196 2.64 11.13 -19.99
CA LYS A 196 3.51 11.14 -21.18
C LYS A 196 2.80 11.74 -22.40
N LEU A 197 1.55 11.34 -22.65
CA LEU A 197 0.74 11.90 -23.74
C LEU A 197 0.55 13.41 -23.56
N ARG A 198 0.37 13.87 -22.31
CA ARG A 198 0.29 15.30 -22.02
C ARG A 198 1.60 16.03 -22.30
N GLU A 199 2.74 15.46 -21.95
CA GLU A 199 4.06 16.05 -22.23
C GLU A 199 4.33 16.12 -23.73
N GLU A 200 4.00 15.06 -24.49
CA GLU A 200 4.15 15.03 -25.96
C GLU A 200 3.20 16.02 -26.67
N ALA A 201 1.98 16.22 -26.16
CA ALA A 201 1.03 17.20 -26.72
C ALA A 201 1.41 18.67 -26.43
N ILE A 202 2.28 18.92 -25.45
CA ILE A 202 2.77 20.28 -25.12
C ILE A 202 3.92 20.70 -26.05
N ILE A 203 4.59 19.75 -26.71
CA ILE A 203 5.56 20.07 -27.76
C ILE A 203 4.75 20.53 -28.97
N PRO A 204 4.86 21.80 -29.41
CA PRO A 204 4.22 22.21 -30.66
C PRO A 204 4.80 21.32 -31.76
N ALA A 205 3.94 20.56 -32.44
CA ALA A 205 4.35 19.77 -33.59
C ALA A 205 5.16 20.68 -34.54
N PRO A 206 6.29 20.22 -35.09
CA PRO A 206 6.97 20.98 -36.13
C PRO A 206 5.96 21.18 -37.25
N ILE A 207 5.54 22.43 -37.47
CA ILE A 207 4.61 22.80 -38.53
C ILE A 207 5.35 22.58 -39.85
N VAL A 208 5.21 21.39 -40.42
CA VAL A 208 5.48 21.14 -41.82
C VAL A 208 4.12 21.09 -42.49
N THR A 209 3.59 22.26 -42.85
CA THR A 209 2.41 22.36 -43.72
C THR A 209 2.87 22.26 -45.18
N PRO A 210 2.50 21.22 -45.95
CA PRO A 210 2.69 21.22 -47.39
C PRO A 210 1.52 21.87 -48.14
N TYR A 211 0.55 22.47 -47.44
CA TYR A 211 -0.62 23.08 -48.09
C TYR A 211 -0.91 24.47 -47.52
N PRO A 212 -1.07 25.50 -48.35
CA PRO A 212 -1.53 26.80 -47.90
C PRO A 212 -2.96 26.64 -47.38
N TYR A 213 -3.16 26.96 -46.10
CA TYR A 213 -4.49 27.10 -45.52
C TYR A 213 -5.20 28.25 -46.24
N TYR A 214 -6.18 27.92 -47.08
CA TYR A 214 -7.10 28.90 -47.63
C TYR A 214 -8.03 29.32 -46.48
N HIS A 215 -8.02 30.61 -46.16
CA HIS A 215 -8.84 31.19 -45.09
C HIS A 215 -10.31 31.10 -45.49
N GLU A 216 -11.02 30.05 -45.06
CA GLU A 216 -12.45 29.93 -45.30
C GLU A 216 -13.19 30.88 -44.35
N ASN A 217 -13.71 31.97 -44.92
CA ASN A 217 -14.47 32.98 -44.17
C ASN A 217 -15.77 32.36 -43.67
N THR A 218 -15.84 32.05 -42.38
CA THR A 218 -17.06 31.64 -41.71
C THR A 218 -17.91 32.89 -41.41
N ILE A 219 -19.03 33.04 -42.11
CA ILE A 219 -20.00 34.09 -41.83
C ILE A 219 -21.02 33.50 -40.85
N GLU A 220 -21.08 34.05 -39.63
CA GLU A 220 -22.10 33.67 -38.65
C GLU A 220 -23.48 34.09 -39.15
N SER A 221 -24.35 33.11 -39.40
CA SER A 221 -25.78 33.31 -39.65
C SER A 221 -26.57 32.90 -38.41
N HIS A 222 -27.66 33.63 -38.13
CA HIS A 222 -28.45 33.54 -36.90
C HIS A 222 -29.07 32.17 -36.56
N ASN A 223 -28.89 31.13 -37.39
CA ASN A 223 -29.37 29.76 -37.13
C ASN A 223 -28.24 28.70 -37.09
N GLY A 224 -27.00 29.10 -36.80
CA GLY A 224 -25.86 28.19 -36.60
C GLY A 224 -24.96 27.98 -37.82
N LEU A 225 -23.75 27.48 -37.57
CA LEU A 225 -22.67 27.29 -38.55
C LEU A 225 -23.12 26.43 -39.74
N LYS A 226 -23.21 27.04 -40.93
CA LYS A 226 -23.31 26.31 -42.19
C LYS A 226 -21.96 26.37 -42.91
N HIS A 227 -21.38 25.21 -43.19
CA HIS A 227 -20.29 25.08 -44.14
C HIS A 227 -20.86 25.29 -45.55
N THR A 228 -20.58 26.42 -46.17
CA THR A 228 -20.81 26.59 -47.61
C THR A 228 -19.63 25.97 -48.34
N THR A 229 -19.74 24.69 -48.68
CA THR A 229 -18.84 24.06 -49.66
C THR A 229 -19.03 24.75 -51.01
N LEU A 230 -18.18 25.73 -51.31
CA LEU A 230 -18.04 26.33 -52.64
C LEU A 230 -17.30 25.37 -53.58
N LEU A 231 -17.93 24.25 -53.90
CA LEU A 231 -17.53 23.36 -54.99
C LEU A 231 -18.73 22.50 -55.37
N GLY A 232 -19.49 22.96 -56.36
CA GLY A 232 -20.62 22.19 -56.88
C GLY A 232 -21.69 23.02 -57.60
N ASN A 233 -21.30 24.03 -58.37
CA ASN A 233 -22.15 24.50 -59.47
C ASN A 233 -21.34 24.46 -60.77
N ILE A 234 -21.09 23.23 -61.24
CA ILE A 234 -20.68 22.97 -62.61
C ILE A 234 -21.95 22.48 -63.29
N ASP A 235 -22.74 23.42 -63.82
CA ASP A 235 -23.81 23.11 -64.76
C ASP A 235 -23.16 22.59 -66.06
N HIS A 236 -23.11 21.27 -66.18
CA HIS A 236 -22.93 20.58 -67.45
C HIS A 236 -24.24 20.70 -68.26
N SER A 237 -24.43 21.79 -68.99
CA SER A 237 -25.58 21.89 -69.91
C SER A 237 -25.31 22.64 -71.22
N ASN A 238 -24.06 22.70 -71.70
CA ASN A 238 -23.79 23.25 -73.03
C ASN A 238 -22.59 22.57 -73.68
N TYR A 239 -22.79 21.37 -74.22
CA TYR A 239 -22.13 20.85 -75.44
C TYR A 239 -22.86 19.56 -75.85
N VAL A 240 -23.62 19.61 -76.94
CA VAL A 240 -23.78 18.58 -78.00
C VAL A 240 -24.97 18.99 -78.88
N ALA A 241 -24.64 19.24 -80.15
CA ALA A 241 -25.46 19.23 -81.38
C ALA A 241 -26.78 20.03 -81.41
#